data_AF-A0A351EJJ3-F1
#
_entry.id   AF-A0A351EJJ3-F1
#
_cell.length_a   1.000
_cell.length_b   1.000
_cell.length_c   1.000
_cell.angle_alpha   90.00
_cell.angle_beta   90.00
_cell.angle_gamma   90.00
#
_symmetry.space_group_name_H-M   'P 1'
#
loop_
_entity.id
_entity.type
_entity.pdbx_description
1 polymer ?
#
loop_
_entity_poly.entity_id
_entity_poly.type
_entity_poly.pdbx_seq_one_letter_code
_entity_poly.pdbx_strand_id
1 'polypeptide(L)'
;MISLEEARAYVMDACGRRPKISTKVSEALGLVTAEDVIARESLPPFANTAMDGFAVRSEDLQDTHTRLRVVETIAAGHNPQKTLHPGEASRITTGAPVPVGADA
;
A
#
# COMPACT_ATOMS: atom_id res chain seq x y z
N MET A 1 8.07 -53.58 19.01
CA MET A 1 8.76 -52.45 18.36
C MET A 1 7.67 -51.61 17.71
N ILE A 2 7.53 -50.34 18.08
CA ILE A 2 6.52 -49.46 17.45
C ILE A 2 7.04 -48.95 16.11
N SER A 3 6.14 -48.59 15.21
CA SER A 3 6.47 -47.93 13.95
C SER A 3 7.00 -46.50 14.18
N LEU A 4 7.67 -45.95 13.17
CA LEU A 4 8.12 -44.55 13.21
C LEU A 4 6.96 -43.56 13.38
N GLU A 5 5.81 -43.86 12.77
CA GLU A 5 4.62 -43.00 12.83
C GLU A 5 4.03 -42.99 14.25
N GLU A 6 3.91 -44.15 14.88
CA GLU A 6 3.48 -44.27 16.28
C GLU A 6 4.45 -43.56 17.23
N ALA A 7 5.76 -43.71 17.02
CA ALA A 7 6.77 -43.01 17.81
C ALA A 7 6.67 -41.49 17.65
N ARG A 8 6.48 -40.99 16.41
CA ARG A 8 6.32 -39.55 16.14
C ARG A 8 5.05 -39.00 16.78
N ALA A 9 3.93 -39.71 16.64
CA ALA A 9 2.65 -39.30 17.23
C ALA A 9 2.76 -39.21 18.76
N TYR A 10 3.35 -40.21 19.41
CA TYR A 10 3.57 -40.21 20.85
C TYR A 10 4.40 -39.01 21.34
N VAL A 11 5.50 -38.68 20.65
CA VAL A 11 6.35 -37.53 21.01
C VAL A 11 5.62 -36.19 20.79
N MET A 12 4.91 -36.06 19.67
CA MET A 12 4.19 -34.83 19.33
C MET A 12 3.00 -34.59 20.28
N ASP A 13 2.31 -35.64 20.72
CA ASP A 13 1.20 -35.56 21.69
C ASP A 13 1.66 -35.06 23.06
N ALA A 14 2.89 -35.39 23.45
CA ALA A 14 3.51 -34.88 24.68
C ALA A 14 3.99 -33.41 24.56
N CYS A 15 4.05 -32.85 23.34
CA CYS A 15 4.56 -31.51 23.10
C CYS A 15 3.42 -30.47 23.15
N GLY A 16 3.39 -29.68 24.22
CA GLY A 16 2.45 -28.56 24.36
C GLY A 16 2.86 -27.29 23.59
N ARG A 17 1.87 -26.45 23.28
CA ARG A 17 2.13 -25.09 22.76
C ARG A 17 2.85 -24.26 23.82
N ARG A 18 3.88 -23.52 23.41
CA ARG A 18 4.56 -22.56 24.28
C ARG A 18 3.74 -21.27 24.41
N PRO A 19 3.86 -20.53 25.52
CA PRO A 19 3.27 -19.20 25.66
C PRO A 19 3.76 -18.27 24.55
N LYS A 20 2.89 -17.36 24.10
CA LYS A 20 3.28 -16.31 23.17
C LYS A 20 4.19 -15.30 23.86
N ILE A 21 5.16 -14.78 23.11
CA ILE A 21 6.06 -13.72 23.56
C ILE A 21 5.96 -12.54 22.60
N SER A 22 6.10 -11.34 23.14
CA SER A 22 6.27 -10.12 22.34
C SER A 22 7.75 -9.82 22.20
N THR A 23 8.20 -9.57 20.98
CA THR A 23 9.58 -9.17 20.69
C THR A 23 9.59 -8.02 19.69
N LYS A 24 10.74 -7.36 19.55
CA LYS A 24 10.95 -6.36 18.50
C LYS A 24 11.05 -7.06 17.14
N VAL A 25 10.54 -6.40 16.09
CA VAL A 25 10.63 -6.92 14.71
C VAL A 25 12.07 -7.23 14.30
N SER A 26 13.03 -6.41 14.75
CA SER A 26 14.47 -6.62 14.49
C SER A 26 15.05 -7.91 15.09
N GLU A 27 14.38 -8.50 16.07
CA GLU A 27 14.80 -9.71 16.80
C GLU A 27 13.91 -10.91 16.45
N ALA A 28 12.94 -10.74 15.55
CA ALA A 28 11.95 -11.76 15.22
C ALA A 28 12.44 -12.79 14.19
N LEU A 29 13.59 -12.57 13.56
CA LEU A 29 14.12 -13.47 12.53
C LEU A 29 14.35 -14.89 13.10
N GLY A 30 13.73 -15.89 12.48
CA GLY A 30 13.81 -17.29 12.90
C GLY A 30 12.72 -17.71 13.91
N LEU A 31 11.88 -16.79 14.37
CA LEU A 31 10.69 -17.11 15.17
C LEU A 31 9.48 -17.42 14.28
N VAL A 32 8.45 -18.01 14.90
CA VAL A 32 7.13 -18.23 14.28
C VAL A 32 6.12 -17.23 14.85
N THR A 33 5.21 -16.75 14.02
CA THR A 33 4.12 -15.88 14.48
C THR A 33 3.18 -16.65 15.41
N ALA A 34 2.88 -16.08 16.57
CA ALA A 34 1.99 -16.70 17.54
C ALA A 34 0.49 -16.48 17.23
N GLU A 35 0.19 -15.47 16.41
CA GLU A 35 -1.14 -15.05 16.00
C GLU A 35 -1.08 -14.43 14.59
N ASP A 36 -2.23 -14.26 13.96
CA ASP A 36 -2.33 -13.64 12.63
C ASP A 36 -1.88 -12.18 12.66
N VAL A 37 -1.10 -11.76 11.66
CA VAL A 37 -0.65 -10.38 11.51
C VAL A 37 -1.55 -9.68 10.50
N ILE A 38 -2.42 -8.80 10.99
CA ILE A 38 -3.44 -8.11 10.18
C ILE A 38 -3.02 -6.65 9.98
N ALA A 39 -3.05 -6.18 8.72
CA ALA A 39 -2.80 -4.78 8.40
C ALA A 39 -3.87 -3.89 9.04
N ARG A 40 -3.43 -2.82 9.72
CA ARG A 40 -4.32 -1.88 10.42
C ARG A 40 -4.80 -0.73 9.54
N GLU A 41 -4.16 -0.55 8.39
CA GLU A 41 -4.39 0.54 7.46
C GLU A 41 -4.07 0.10 6.03
N SER A 42 -4.59 0.83 5.05
CA SER A 42 -4.23 0.66 3.64
C SER A 42 -2.83 1.19 3.39
N LEU A 43 -2.08 0.50 2.55
CA LEU A 43 -0.78 0.96 2.06
C LEU A 43 -0.77 0.84 0.52
N PRO A 44 -0.74 1.96 -0.22
CA PRO A 44 -0.69 3.34 0.26
C PRO A 44 -1.98 3.79 0.97
N PRO A 45 -1.92 4.78 1.89
CA PRO A 45 -3.09 5.27 2.63
C PRO A 45 -4.01 6.19 1.80
N PHE A 46 -3.57 6.57 0.60
CA PHE A 46 -4.32 7.40 -0.35
C PHE A 46 -3.93 7.05 -1.78
N ALA A 47 -4.74 7.47 -2.75
CA ALA A 47 -4.39 7.38 -4.18
C ALA A 47 -3.17 8.27 -4.44
N ASN A 48 -2.05 7.66 -4.82
CA ASN A 48 -0.82 8.35 -5.17
C ASN A 48 -0.46 8.12 -6.64
N THR A 49 0.34 9.02 -7.21
CA THR A 49 0.83 8.81 -8.57
C THR A 49 1.97 7.78 -8.62
N ALA A 50 1.93 6.91 -9.62
CA ALA A 50 2.98 5.93 -9.89
C ALA A 50 4.16 6.50 -10.70
N MET A 51 3.96 7.65 -11.36
CA MET A 51 4.90 8.24 -12.31
C MET A 51 4.96 9.76 -12.15
N ASP A 52 5.99 10.38 -12.71
CA ASP A 52 5.99 11.82 -12.93
C ASP A 52 5.13 12.16 -14.15
N GLY A 53 4.29 13.19 -14.05
CA GLY A 53 3.40 13.55 -15.14
C GLY A 53 2.42 14.67 -14.79
N PHE A 54 1.19 14.52 -15.26
CA PHE A 54 0.09 15.45 -15.03
C PHE A 54 -1.13 14.67 -14.58
N ALA A 55 -1.68 15.05 -13.43
CA ALA A 55 -3.00 14.61 -12.99
C ALA A 55 -4.05 15.37 -13.80
N VAL A 56 -4.98 14.63 -14.39
CA VAL A 56 -6.00 15.17 -15.30
C VAL A 56 -7.38 14.59 -14.99
N ARG A 57 -8.40 15.21 -15.56
CA ARG A 57 -9.71 14.58 -15.76
C ARG A 57 -9.67 13.85 -17.09
N SER A 58 -9.81 12.53 -17.07
CA SER A 58 -9.83 11.66 -18.25
C SER A 58 -10.91 12.10 -19.26
N GLU A 59 -12.04 12.62 -18.76
CA GLU A 59 -13.12 13.21 -19.55
C GLU A 59 -12.65 14.40 -20.41
N ASP A 60 -11.64 15.17 -20.00
CA ASP A 60 -11.17 16.31 -20.80
C ASP A 60 -10.30 15.86 -22.01
N LEU A 61 -9.94 14.58 -22.08
CA LEU A 61 -9.07 14.01 -23.11
C LEU A 61 -9.81 13.31 -24.26
N GLN A 62 -11.08 13.67 -24.54
CA GLN A 62 -11.82 13.08 -25.66
C GLN A 62 -11.27 13.45 -27.05
N ASP A 63 -10.54 14.57 -27.15
CA ASP A 63 -9.88 15.00 -28.39
C ASP A 63 -8.35 14.78 -28.29
N THR A 64 -7.77 14.29 -29.37
CA THR A 64 -6.32 14.15 -29.58
C THR A 64 -5.53 15.46 -29.44
N HIS A 65 -6.18 16.62 -29.54
CA HIS A 65 -5.52 17.94 -29.47
C HIS A 65 -6.01 18.84 -28.32
N THR A 66 -6.44 18.25 -27.20
CA THR A 66 -6.81 19.01 -26.01
C THR A 66 -5.64 19.82 -25.44
N ARG A 67 -5.92 21.08 -25.06
CA ARG A 67 -5.03 21.92 -24.25
C ARG A 67 -5.62 22.11 -22.87
N LEU A 68 -4.85 21.75 -21.83
CA LEU A 68 -5.23 21.91 -20.43
C LEU A 68 -4.39 22.99 -19.77
N ARG A 69 -4.99 23.74 -18.85
CA ARG A 69 -4.30 24.75 -18.03
C ARG A 69 -3.67 24.07 -16.82
N VAL A 70 -2.34 24.17 -16.69
CA VAL A 70 -1.66 23.69 -15.48
C VAL A 70 -1.92 24.66 -14.33
N VAL A 71 -2.62 24.22 -13.28
CA VAL A 71 -3.03 25.07 -12.16
C VAL A 71 -2.14 24.95 -10.93
N GLU A 72 -1.42 23.83 -10.80
CA GLU A 72 -0.58 23.54 -9.64
C GLU A 72 0.54 22.56 -10.00
N THR A 73 1.56 22.49 -9.14
CA THR A 73 2.59 21.44 -9.16
C THR A 73 2.63 20.78 -7.79
N ILE A 74 2.40 19.47 -7.73
CA ILE A 74 2.35 18.68 -6.51
C ILE A 74 3.59 17.79 -6.45
N ALA A 75 4.45 18.04 -5.47
CA ALA A 75 5.62 17.21 -5.21
C ALA A 75 5.30 16.09 -4.22
N ALA A 76 6.08 15.01 -4.24
CA ALA A 76 5.99 13.95 -3.22
C ALA A 76 6.08 14.54 -1.81
N GLY A 77 5.25 14.04 -0.89
CA GLY A 77 5.15 14.54 0.48
C GLY A 77 4.36 15.85 0.66
N HIS A 78 3.84 16.45 -0.42
CA HIS A 78 2.98 17.63 -0.35
C HIS A 78 1.54 17.26 -0.71
N ASN A 79 0.58 17.86 -0.01
CA ASN A 79 -0.83 17.70 -0.33
C ASN A 79 -1.27 18.67 -1.44
N PRO A 80 -2.14 18.24 -2.37
CA PRO A 80 -2.80 19.13 -3.32
C PRO A 80 -3.48 20.30 -2.61
N GLN A 81 -3.40 21.50 -3.20
CA GLN A 81 -4.03 22.70 -2.65
C GLN A 81 -5.23 23.15 -3.49
N LYS A 82 -5.36 22.61 -4.71
CA LYS A 82 -6.45 22.92 -5.64
C LYS A 82 -7.24 21.67 -5.98
N THR A 83 -8.53 21.87 -6.26
CA THR A 83 -9.38 20.88 -6.93
C THR A 83 -9.23 21.07 -8.43
N LEU A 84 -9.17 19.98 -9.18
CA LEU A 84 -9.09 20.00 -10.64
C LEU A 84 -10.48 20.25 -11.25
N HIS A 85 -10.62 21.28 -12.07
CA HIS A 85 -11.84 21.59 -12.82
C HIS A 85 -11.71 21.22 -14.31
N PRO A 86 -12.82 21.23 -15.10
CA PRO A 86 -12.75 20.97 -16.53
C PRO A 86 -11.75 21.88 -17.27
N GLY A 87 -10.91 21.27 -18.09
CA GLY A 87 -9.86 21.97 -18.85
C GLY A 87 -8.59 22.27 -18.04
N GLU A 88 -8.43 21.68 -16.86
CA GLU A 88 -7.28 21.89 -15.98
C GLU A 88 -6.43 20.63 -15.81
N ALA A 89 -5.17 20.83 -15.43
CA ALA A 89 -4.22 19.79 -15.07
C ALA A 89 -3.36 20.23 -13.88
N SER A 90 -2.89 19.27 -13.08
CA SER A 90 -1.86 19.52 -12.06
C SER A 90 -0.61 18.74 -12.43
N ARG A 91 0.56 19.40 -12.50
CA ARG A 91 1.82 18.67 -12.65
C ARG A 91 2.07 17.89 -11.36
N ILE A 92 2.40 16.61 -11.44
CA ILE A 92 2.52 15.74 -10.27
C ILE A 92 3.76 14.86 -10.36
N THR A 93 4.45 14.61 -9.24
CA THR A 93 5.62 13.73 -9.18
C THR A 93 5.30 12.44 -8.43
N THR A 94 6.00 11.35 -8.78
CA THR A 94 5.90 10.01 -8.22
C THR A 94 5.71 10.01 -6.69
N GLY A 95 4.68 9.31 -6.21
CA GLY A 95 4.33 9.20 -4.79
C GLY A 95 3.49 10.35 -4.22
N ALA A 96 3.26 11.44 -4.96
CA ALA A 96 2.38 12.51 -4.52
C ALA A 96 0.89 12.08 -4.50
N PRO A 97 0.06 12.62 -3.58
CA PRO A 97 -1.38 12.37 -3.57
C PRO A 97 -2.06 12.94 -4.82
N VAL A 98 -3.00 12.19 -5.39
CA VAL A 98 -3.82 12.64 -6.53
C VAL A 98 -4.77 13.76 -6.07
N PRO A 99 -4.86 14.91 -6.77
CA PRO A 99 -5.77 16.00 -6.43
C PRO A 99 -7.22 15.60 -6.61
N VAL A 100 -8.10 16.19 -5.80
CA VAL A 100 -9.56 16.01 -5.96
C VAL A 100 -9.96 16.45 -7.37
N GLY A 101 -10.76 15.63 -8.03
CA GLY A 101 -11.25 15.88 -9.39
C GLY A 101 -10.40 15.22 -10.48
N ALA A 102 -9.16 14.79 -10.20
CA ALA A 102 -8.39 13.98 -11.14
C ALA A 102 -8.73 12.49 -11.00
N ASP A 103 -8.70 11.77 -12.12
CA ASP A 103 -8.94 10.32 -12.21
C ASP A 103 -7.90 9.59 -13.08
N ALA A 104 -6.93 10.31 -13.66
CA ALA A 104 -5.83 9.79 -14.47
C ALA A 104 -4.53 10.59 -14.26
#